data_AF-A0A9X4MGQ1-F1
#
_entry.id   AF-A0A9X4MGQ1-F1
#
_cell.length_a   1.000
_cell.length_b   1.000
_cell.length_c   1.000
_cell.angle_alpha   90.00
_cell.angle_beta   90.00
_cell.angle_gamma   90.00
#
_symmetry.space_group_name_H-M   'P 1'
#
loop_
_entity.id
_entity.type
_entity.pdbx_description
1 polymer ?
#
loop_
_entity_poly.entity_id
_entity_poly.type
_entity_poly.pdbx_seq_one_letter_code
_entity_poly.pdbx_strand_id
1 'polypeptide(L)'
;MTGVKVSHSKQQRLVHQVEMPEPIATEWIESMAIDGGKIRIRTSKGEPSVWRDYKAVNLDTEVVGAFFQQNEDLVSWVNQQPLPEIFRAGLRS
;
A
#
# COMPACT_ATOMS: atom_id res chain seq x y z
N MET A 1 -17.10 20.53 5.11
CA MET A 1 -16.44 19.32 5.66
C MET A 1 -16.38 19.44 7.17
N THR A 2 -17.07 18.56 7.89
CA THR A 2 -16.97 18.43 9.34
C THR A 2 -15.82 17.47 9.67
N GLY A 3 -14.73 18.00 10.24
CA GLY A 3 -13.63 17.18 10.74
C GLY A 3 -13.89 16.75 12.19
N VAL A 4 -13.86 15.45 12.46
CA VAL A 4 -13.91 14.92 13.84
C VAL A 4 -12.53 15.05 14.47
N LYS A 5 -12.44 15.68 15.65
CA LYS A 5 -11.19 15.80 16.40
C LYS A 5 -10.92 14.49 17.15
N VAL A 6 -10.05 13.65 16.58
CA VAL A 6 -9.56 12.42 17.23
C VAL A 6 -8.25 12.71 17.96
N SER A 7 -8.07 12.20 19.18
CA SER A 7 -6.81 12.37 19.91
C SER A 7 -5.74 11.41 19.36
N HIS A 8 -4.49 11.88 19.30
CA HIS A 8 -3.35 11.13 18.79
C HIS A 8 -3.22 9.73 19.42
N SER A 9 -3.38 9.62 20.75
CA SER A 9 -3.32 8.35 21.47
C SER A 9 -4.44 7.37 21.10
N LYS A 10 -5.65 7.87 20.79
CA LYS A 10 -6.78 7.02 20.42
C LYS A 10 -6.59 6.47 19.01
N GLN A 11 -6.18 7.30 18.06
CA GLN A 11 -5.96 6.86 16.68
C GLN A 11 -4.78 5.89 16.59
N GLN A 12 -3.66 6.19 17.25
CA GLN A 12 -2.47 5.32 17.20
C GLN A 12 -2.74 3.97 17.88
N ARG A 13 -3.48 3.97 19.00
CA ARG A 13 -3.96 2.73 19.62
C ARG A 13 -4.89 1.93 18.71
N LEU A 14 -5.79 2.58 17.97
CA LEU A 14 -6.68 1.90 17.03
C LEU A 14 -5.91 1.25 15.88
N VAL A 15 -4.88 1.93 15.34
CA VAL A 15 -4.04 1.36 14.27
C VAL A 15 -3.26 0.13 14.78
N HIS A 16 -2.73 0.18 16.01
CA HIS A 16 -1.96 -0.93 16.58
C HIS A 16 -2.80 -2.08 17.14
N GLN A 17 -4.11 -1.89 17.33
CA GLN A 17 -5.02 -2.91 17.85
C GLN A 17 -5.67 -3.75 16.75
N VAL A 18 -5.53 -3.36 15.49
CA VAL A 18 -6.13 -4.07 14.37
C VAL A 18 -5.02 -4.86 13.68
N GLU A 19 -5.12 -6.19 13.74
CA GLU A 19 -4.38 -7.04 12.82
C GLU A 19 -4.94 -6.79 11.41
N MET A 20 -4.10 -6.26 10.52
CA MET A 20 -4.42 -6.13 9.10
C MET A 20 -3.66 -7.23 8.36
N PRO A 21 -4.30 -8.38 8.06
CA PRO A 21 -3.66 -9.40 7.24
C PRO A 21 -3.35 -8.82 5.86
N GLU A 22 -2.28 -9.31 5.24
CA GLU A 22 -1.97 -8.95 3.86
C GLU A 22 -3.13 -9.42 2.96
N PRO A 23 -3.74 -8.52 2.17
CA PRO A 23 -4.79 -8.94 1.26
C PRO A 23 -4.17 -9.80 0.16
N ILE A 24 -4.87 -10.87 -0.21
CA ILE A 24 -4.50 -11.78 -1.29
C ILE A 24 -5.66 -11.76 -2.28
N ALA A 25 -5.38 -11.55 -3.55
CA ALA A 25 -6.38 -11.69 -4.60
C ALA A 25 -6.89 -13.14 -4.64
N THR A 26 -8.20 -13.31 -4.70
CA THR A 26 -8.87 -14.61 -4.72
C THR A 26 -9.03 -15.14 -6.13
N GLU A 27 -9.03 -14.25 -7.12
CA GLU A 27 -9.11 -14.56 -8.55
C GLU A 27 -7.81 -14.19 -9.28
N TRP A 28 -7.71 -14.58 -10.54
CA TRP A 28 -6.57 -14.23 -11.40
C TRP A 28 -6.54 -12.75 -11.74
N ILE A 29 -5.36 -12.15 -11.68
CA ILE A 29 -5.16 -10.71 -11.95
C ILE A 29 -4.88 -10.47 -13.44
N GLU A 30 -5.88 -10.02 -14.19
CA GLU A 30 -5.76 -9.71 -15.62
C GLU A 30 -4.91 -8.46 -15.87
N SER A 31 -4.95 -7.48 -14.96
CA SER A 31 -4.18 -6.24 -15.10
C SER A 31 -3.69 -5.68 -13.76
N MET A 32 -2.57 -4.96 -13.83
CA MET A 32 -1.97 -4.30 -12.69
C MET A 32 -1.59 -2.88 -13.05
N ALA A 33 -1.90 -1.94 -12.16
CA ALA A 33 -1.48 -0.55 -12.25
C ALA A 33 -0.61 -0.19 -11.05
N ILE A 34 0.50 0.51 -11.30
CA ILE A 34 1.39 1.03 -10.26
C ILE A 34 1.33 2.55 -10.31
N ASP A 35 1.01 3.16 -9.16
CA ASP A 35 1.11 4.59 -8.95
C ASP A 35 2.21 4.91 -7.94
N GLY A 36 2.91 6.00 -8.17
CA GLY A 36 3.99 6.49 -7.32
C GLY A 36 3.81 7.96 -7.05
N GLY A 37 3.87 8.35 -5.79
CA GLY A 37 3.66 9.74 -5.40
C GLY A 37 4.54 10.17 -4.24
N LYS A 38 4.43 11.46 -3.91
CA LYS A 38 5.06 12.03 -2.71
C LYS A 38 3.96 12.42 -1.73
N ILE A 39 4.07 11.95 -0.50
CA ILE A 39 3.25 12.45 0.60
C ILE A 39 4.03 13.53 1.35
N ARG A 40 3.34 14.61 1.75
CA ARG A 40 3.90 15.58 2.68
C ARG A 40 3.51 15.21 4.10
N ILE A 41 4.47 14.74 4.89
CA ILE A 41 4.26 14.47 6.30
C ILE A 41 4.45 15.75 7.10
N ARG A 42 3.39 16.13 7.83
CA ARG A 42 3.48 17.20 8.82
C ARG A 42 4.23 16.68 10.04
N THR A 43 5.30 17.38 10.39
CA THR A 43 6.14 17.14 11.57
C THR A 43 5.67 18.00 12.75
N SER A 44 6.33 17.82 13.90
CA SER A 44 6.07 18.61 15.10
C SER A 44 6.21 20.12 14.85
N LYS A 45 5.52 20.93 15.66
CA LYS A 45 5.57 22.40 15.54
C LYS A 45 7.02 22.89 15.68
N GLY A 46 7.47 23.67 14.70
CA GLY A 46 8.85 24.18 14.64
C GLY A 46 9.74 23.39 13.68
N GLU A 47 9.34 22.17 13.29
CA GLU A 47 10.07 21.35 12.33
C GLU A 47 9.51 21.53 10.91
N PRO A 48 10.36 21.47 9.87
CA PRO A 48 9.89 21.47 8.49
C PRO A 48 9.12 20.19 8.19
N SER A 49 8.05 20.32 7.41
CA SER A 49 7.35 19.14 6.88
C SER A 49 8.27 18.40 5.91
N VAL A 50 8.21 17.07 5.93
CA VAL A 50 9.06 16.22 5.09
C VAL A 50 8.25 15.63 3.95
N TRP A 51 8.81 15.63 2.75
CA TRP A 51 8.27 14.89 1.62
C TRP A 51 8.84 13.47 1.65
N ARG A 52 7.98 12.48 1.46
CA ARG A 52 8.39 11.08 1.38
C ARG A 52 7.68 10.38 0.24
N ASP A 53 8.40 9.47 -0.40
CA ASP A 53 7.88 8.70 -1.52
C ASP A 53 7.04 7.53 -1.02
N TYR A 54 5.99 7.21 -1.77
CA TYR A 54 5.20 6.00 -1.61
C TYR A 54 4.97 5.35 -2.97
N LYS A 55 4.67 4.05 -2.94
CA LYS A 55 4.19 3.31 -4.10
C LYS A 55 2.89 2.61 -3.74
N ALA A 56 1.93 2.64 -4.65
CA ALA A 56 0.68 1.92 -4.57
C ALA A 56 0.53 1.04 -5.80
N VAL A 57 -0.06 -0.13 -5.59
CA VAL A 57 -0.36 -1.10 -6.64
C VAL A 57 -1.84 -1.43 -6.56
N ASN A 58 -2.51 -1.34 -7.69
CA ASN A 58 -3.87 -1.83 -7.87
C ASN A 58 -3.83 -3.11 -8.71
N LEU A 59 -4.39 -4.18 -8.16
CA LEU A 59 -4.57 -5.48 -8.79
C LEU A 59 -6.03 -5.56 -9.23
N ASP A 60 -6.28 -5.19 -10.49
CA ASP A 60 -7.62 -5.01 -11.06
C ASP A 60 -8.58 -4.16 -10.21
N THR A 61 -9.78 -4.66 -9.92
CA THR A 61 -10.77 -4.02 -9.03
C THR A 61 -10.89 -4.72 -7.69
N GLU A 62 -9.99 -5.67 -7.39
CA GLU A 62 -10.11 -6.56 -6.23
C GLU A 62 -9.27 -6.09 -5.04
N VAL A 63 -7.98 -5.79 -5.27
CA VAL A 63 -7.04 -5.50 -4.19
C VAL A 63 -6.16 -4.30 -4.50
N VAL A 64 -6.12 -3.35 -3.56
CA VAL A 64 -5.18 -2.21 -3.59
C VAL A 64 -4.21 -2.34 -2.43
N GLY A 65 -2.91 -2.39 -2.73
CA GLY A 65 -1.82 -2.36 -1.76
C GLY A 65 -1.05 -1.05 -1.84
N ALA A 66 -0.79 -0.40 -0.71
CA ALA A 66 0.03 0.81 -0.65
C ALA A 66 1.11 0.67 0.42
N PHE A 67 2.37 0.78 0.00
CA PHE A 67 3.52 0.52 0.85
C PHE A 67 4.33 1.80 0.99
N PHE A 68 4.62 2.15 2.25
CA PHE A 68 5.28 3.40 2.57
C PHE A 68 6.76 3.17 2.83
N GLN A 69 7.63 3.62 1.91
CA GLN A 69 9.08 3.38 1.94
C GLN A 69 9.51 1.89 1.99
N GLN A 70 8.59 0.96 1.76
CA GLN A 70 8.82 -0.49 1.81
C GLN A 70 8.68 -1.10 0.42
N ASN A 71 9.57 -0.71 -0.51
CA ASN A 71 9.47 -1.12 -1.91
C ASN A 71 9.72 -2.63 -2.10
N GLU A 72 10.67 -3.19 -1.35
CA GLU A 72 11.01 -4.62 -1.45
C GLU A 72 9.85 -5.49 -0.94
N ASP A 73 9.20 -5.06 0.14
CA ASP A 73 8.01 -5.72 0.68
C ASP A 73 6.84 -5.63 -0.32
N LEU A 74 6.63 -4.46 -0.95
CA LEU A 74 5.63 -4.30 -2.01
C LEU A 74 5.86 -5.27 -3.17
N VAL A 75 7.11 -5.35 -3.65
CA VAL A 75 7.48 -6.25 -4.75
C VAL A 75 7.26 -7.71 -4.34
N SER A 76 7.69 -8.07 -3.14
CA SER A 76 7.52 -9.42 -2.60
C SER A 76 6.04 -9.78 -2.47
N TRP A 77 5.21 -8.84 -2.01
CA TRP A 77 3.77 -9.02 -1.88
C TRP A 77 3.07 -9.15 -3.25
N VAL A 78 3.39 -8.28 -4.22
CA VAL A 78 2.83 -8.37 -5.59
C VAL A 78 3.18 -9.71 -6.24
N ASN A 79 4.40 -10.21 -6.06
CA ASN A 79 4.85 -11.47 -6.65
C ASN A 79 4.18 -12.72 -6.05
N GLN A 80 3.56 -12.61 -4.88
CA GLN A 80 2.79 -13.70 -4.26
C GLN A 80 1.36 -13.80 -4.82
N GLN A 81 0.92 -12.79 -5.58
CA GLN A 81 -0.46 -12.73 -6.06
C GLN A 81 -0.69 -13.65 -7.27
N PRO A 82 -1.90 -14.22 -7.41
CA PRO A 82 -2.23 -15.11 -8.53
C PRO A 82 -2.20 -14.37 -9.88
N LEU A 83 -1.18 -14.66 -10.69
CA LEU A 83 -1.06 -14.17 -12.07
C LEU A 83 -1.64 -15.15 -13.10
N PRO A 84 -2.39 -14.67 -14.11
CA PRO A 84 -2.90 -15.47 -15.21
C PRO A 84 -1.81 -16.30 -15.87
N GLU A 85 -2.19 -17.47 -16.39
CA GLU A 85 -1.26 -18.46 -16.95
C GLU A 85 -0.39 -17.89 -18.08
N ILE A 86 -0.94 -16.97 -18.87
CA ILE A 86 -0.24 -16.27 -19.96
C ILE A 86 0.98 -15.46 -19.48
N PHE A 87 0.97 -14.96 -18.24
CA PHE A 87 2.09 -14.19 -17.68
C PHE A 87 3.15 -15.08 -17.02
N ARG A 88 2.82 -16.32 -16.64
CA ARG A 88 3.78 -17.27 -16.03
C ARG A 88 4.76 -17.86 -17.05
N ALA A 89 4.36 -17.95 -18.31
CA ALA A 89 5.21 -18.47 -19.38
C ALA A 89 6.40 -17.54 -19.75
N GLY A 90 6.30 -16.24 -19.45
CA GLY A 90 7.32 -15.23 -19.78
C GLY A 90 8.40 -14.99 -18.74
N LEU A 91 8.30 -15.58 -17.54
CA LEU A 91 9.23 -15.38 -16.42
C LEU A 91 10.29 -16.50 -16.28
N ARG A 92 10.45 -17.36 -17.29
CA ARG A 92 11.43 -18.46 -17.34
C ARG A 92 12.55 -18.26 -18.39
N SER A 93 12.84 -17.02 -18.78
CA SER A 93 13.98 -16.69 -19.68
C SER A 93 15.06 -15.89 -18.95
#